data_AF-A0A930T0K9-F1
#
_entry.id   AF-A0A930T0K9-F1
#
_cell.length_a   1.000
_cell.length_b   1.000
_cell.length_c   1.000
_cell.angle_alpha   90.00
_cell.angle_beta   90.00
_cell.angle_gamma   90.00
#
_symmetry.space_group_name_H-M   'P 1'
#
loop_
_entity.id
_entity.type
_entity.pdbx_description
1 polymer ?
#
loop_
_entity_poly.entity_id
_entity_poly.type
_entity_poly.pdbx_seq_one_letter_code
_entity_poly.pdbx_strand_id
1 'polypeptide(L)'
;MSPSLWLLGGDLTQANSLTEFQDKKPVSEQKIAKNTESSPFGGHVHALAVNPLNNELFLGAHPLYHSRDGGKTWNATAIPKSKERANVTSIAIDTQNPQIMYATGHGLSVIKSVDGGKTWQVKAEGLSGDSTEAIAIDVYDSNKLYLSVLGDGLYRSVDAGESWQRISDHPKNQEILL
;
A
#
# COMPACT_ATOMS: atom_id res chain seq x y z
N MET A 1 -24.93 21.54 52.08
CA MET A 1 -23.46 21.57 51.86
C MET A 1 -23.08 20.20 51.31
N SER A 2 -22.39 20.16 50.17
CA SER A 2 -21.95 18.97 49.42
C SER A 2 -20.39 18.93 49.48
N PRO A 3 -19.61 17.91 49.04
CA PRO A 3 -19.98 16.82 48.11
C PRO A 3 -19.25 15.43 48.18
N SER A 4 -19.78 14.47 47.39
CA SER A 4 -19.12 13.49 46.46
C SER A 4 -18.23 12.35 47.02
N LEU A 5 -18.08 11.14 46.42
CA LEU A 5 -18.21 10.64 45.02
C LEU A 5 -18.38 9.10 45.06
N TRP A 6 -19.16 8.48 44.15
CA TRP A 6 -19.40 7.01 44.10
C TRP A 6 -18.65 6.31 42.95
N LEU A 7 -18.08 5.12 43.24
CA LEU A 7 -17.82 4.02 42.29
C LEU A 7 -19.09 3.16 42.15
N LEU A 8 -19.25 2.45 41.01
CA LEU A 8 -19.81 1.08 40.83
C LEU A 8 -19.91 0.84 39.30
N GLY A 9 -19.48 -0.29 38.72
CA GLY A 9 -19.93 -1.64 39.00
C GLY A 9 -21.09 -1.96 38.05
N GLY A 10 -20.82 -2.67 36.94
CA GLY A 10 -21.83 -3.02 35.92
C GLY A 10 -21.63 -4.46 35.43
N ASP A 11 -22.70 -5.24 35.60
CA ASP A 11 -22.81 -6.69 35.69
C ASP A 11 -22.88 -7.43 34.33
N LEU A 12 -22.33 -8.64 34.27
CA LEU A 12 -22.28 -9.56 33.13
C LEU A 12 -23.49 -10.49 33.12
N THR A 13 -24.71 -9.98 33.09
CA THR A 13 -25.90 -10.82 32.88
C THR A 13 -27.01 -10.06 32.16
N GLN A 14 -26.98 -9.99 30.82
CA GLN A 14 -28.18 -10.02 29.99
C GLN A 14 -27.85 -10.58 28.61
N ALA A 15 -28.09 -11.88 28.43
CA ALA A 15 -28.26 -12.50 27.13
C ALA A 15 -29.64 -13.17 27.10
N ASN A 16 -30.31 -13.04 25.95
CA ASN A 16 -31.56 -13.67 25.48
C ASN A 16 -32.89 -12.96 25.75
N SER A 17 -33.36 -12.23 24.72
CA SER A 17 -34.68 -12.51 24.14
C SER A 17 -34.66 -12.29 22.62
N LEU A 18 -34.88 -13.37 21.87
CA LEU A 18 -35.03 -13.40 20.42
C LEU A 18 -36.46 -13.02 20.06
N THR A 19 -36.79 -11.72 20.02
CA THR A 19 -38.16 -11.31 19.64
C THR A 19 -38.30 -9.96 18.92
N GLU A 20 -37.26 -9.39 18.32
CA GLU A 20 -37.37 -8.12 17.55
C GLU A 20 -37.38 -8.26 16.02
N PHE A 21 -37.57 -9.47 15.48
CA PHE A 21 -37.57 -9.72 14.03
C PHE A 21 -38.95 -9.77 13.37
N GLN A 22 -39.96 -9.08 13.90
CA GLN A 22 -41.26 -8.94 13.21
C GLN A 22 -41.77 -7.51 13.34
N ASP A 23 -41.52 -6.71 12.29
CA ASP A 23 -42.31 -5.57 11.80
C ASP A 23 -41.47 -4.54 11.01
N LYS A 24 -40.60 -5.02 10.10
CA LYS A 24 -40.07 -4.17 9.03
C LYS A 24 -40.76 -4.56 7.73
N LYS A 25 -41.52 -3.61 7.18
CA LYS A 25 -42.11 -3.68 5.83
C LYS A 25 -41.07 -4.23 4.84
N PRO A 26 -41.45 -5.06 3.86
CA PRO A 26 -40.52 -5.52 2.85
C PRO A 26 -39.90 -4.28 2.22
N VAL A 27 -38.57 -4.24 2.18
CA VAL A 27 -37.82 -3.20 1.48
C VAL A 27 -38.20 -3.34 0.02
N SER A 28 -39.22 -2.58 -0.41
CA SER A 28 -39.58 -2.41 -1.81
C SER A 28 -38.29 -2.06 -2.52
N GLU A 29 -37.89 -2.90 -3.47
CA GLU A 29 -36.63 -2.84 -4.22
C GLU A 29 -36.14 -1.40 -4.37
N GLN A 30 -35.34 -0.95 -3.41
CA GLN A 30 -34.51 0.21 -3.62
C GLN A 30 -33.56 -0.27 -4.68
N LYS A 31 -33.79 0.20 -5.90
CA LYS A 31 -32.95 -0.02 -7.06
C LYS A 31 -31.52 0.30 -6.61
N ILE A 32 -30.77 -0.72 -6.22
CA ILE A 32 -29.38 -0.57 -5.81
C ILE A 32 -28.73 -0.06 -7.07
N ALA A 33 -28.45 1.25 -7.09
CA ALA A 33 -27.68 1.83 -8.17
C ALA A 33 -26.42 0.98 -8.23
N LYS A 34 -26.18 0.31 -9.36
CA LYS A 34 -24.87 -0.24 -9.64
C LYS A 34 -23.96 0.98 -9.59
N ASN A 35 -23.22 1.17 -8.50
CA ASN A 35 -22.14 2.15 -8.44
C ASN A 35 -21.12 1.70 -9.47
N THR A 36 -21.31 2.14 -10.70
CA THR A 36 -20.32 2.10 -11.78
C THR A 36 -19.37 3.29 -11.65
N GLU A 37 -19.23 3.84 -10.44
CA GLU A 37 -18.17 4.79 -10.16
C GLU A 37 -16.87 3.98 -10.22
N SER A 38 -16.16 4.16 -11.33
CA SER A 38 -14.73 3.88 -11.39
C SER A 38 -14.11 4.35 -10.08
N SER A 39 -13.26 3.51 -9.47
CA SER A 39 -12.47 3.87 -8.29
C SER A 39 -12.10 5.35 -8.30
N PRO A 40 -12.25 6.08 -7.17
CA PRO A 40 -11.98 7.52 -7.11
C PRO A 40 -10.51 7.86 -7.47
N PHE A 41 -9.66 6.84 -7.56
CA PHE A 41 -8.26 6.90 -7.97
C PHE A 41 -8.04 6.59 -9.46
N GLY A 42 -9.10 6.61 -10.28
CA GLY A 42 -9.01 6.48 -11.74
C GLY A 42 -8.57 5.10 -12.24
N GLY A 43 -8.80 4.04 -11.46
CA GLY A 43 -8.44 2.65 -11.80
C GLY A 43 -8.30 1.73 -10.59
N HIS A 44 -7.68 0.57 -10.78
CA HIS A 44 -7.39 -0.36 -9.70
C HIS A 44 -6.37 0.23 -8.72
N VAL A 45 -6.57 -0.05 -7.43
CA VAL A 45 -5.58 0.15 -6.38
C VAL A 45 -4.85 -1.18 -6.21
N HIS A 46 -3.52 -1.14 -6.28
CA HIS A 46 -2.67 -2.33 -6.17
C HIS A 46 -1.85 -2.36 -4.87
N ALA A 47 -1.57 -1.19 -4.29
CA ALA A 47 -0.80 -1.08 -3.07
C ALA A 47 -1.41 -0.06 -2.10
N LEU A 48 -1.25 -0.33 -0.80
CA LEU A 48 -1.52 0.58 0.30
C LEU A 48 -0.36 0.49 1.28
N ALA A 49 0.25 1.61 1.61
CA ALA A 49 1.30 1.69 2.63
C ALA A 49 0.95 2.75 3.68
N VAL A 50 1.31 2.47 4.93
CA VAL A 50 1.11 3.37 6.08
C VAL A 50 2.48 3.74 6.62
N ASN A 51 2.73 5.03 6.82
CA ASN A 51 3.95 5.47 7.47
C ASN A 51 3.92 5.02 8.96
N PRO A 52 4.93 4.28 9.44
CA PRO A 52 4.88 3.69 10.78
C PRO A 52 5.02 4.70 11.93
N LEU A 53 5.37 5.95 11.65
CA LEU A 53 5.57 7.00 12.66
C LEU A 53 4.46 8.04 12.71
N ASN A 54 3.50 8.02 11.78
CA ASN A 54 2.39 8.97 11.74
C ASN A 54 1.16 8.36 11.03
N ASN A 55 0.18 9.19 10.66
CA ASN A 55 -1.04 8.78 9.98
C ASN A 55 -1.01 9.06 8.46
N GLU A 56 0.16 9.26 7.87
CA GLU A 56 0.28 9.42 6.43
C GLU A 56 0.13 8.07 5.72
N LEU A 57 -0.59 8.07 4.58
CA LEU A 57 -0.84 6.87 3.78
C LEU A 57 -0.47 7.10 2.32
N PHE A 58 -0.07 6.03 1.64
CA PHE A 58 0.22 6.03 0.22
C PHE A 58 -0.61 4.95 -0.48
N LEU A 59 -1.18 5.30 -1.64
CA LEU A 59 -1.92 4.36 -2.49
C LEU A 59 -1.23 4.24 -3.84
N GLY A 60 -0.91 2.99 -4.21
CA GLY A 60 -0.42 2.65 -5.54
C GLY A 60 -1.60 2.38 -6.47
N ALA A 61 -1.74 3.23 -7.48
CA ALA A 61 -2.74 3.12 -8.55
C ALA A 61 -2.16 3.73 -9.83
N HIS A 62 -3.00 4.37 -10.64
CA HIS A 62 -2.61 5.10 -11.85
C HIS A 62 -2.84 6.62 -11.68
N PRO A 63 -2.15 7.36 -10.78
CA PRO A 63 -0.76 7.15 -10.33
C PRO A 63 -0.62 6.86 -8.82
N LEU A 64 0.53 7.20 -8.22
CA LEU A 64 0.74 7.22 -6.76
C LEU A 64 -0.08 8.34 -6.11
N TYR A 65 -0.76 8.05 -5.00
CA TYR A 65 -1.45 9.04 -4.17
C TYR A 65 -0.88 9.08 -2.76
N HIS A 66 -0.95 10.25 -2.13
CA HIS A 66 -0.54 10.50 -0.75
C HIS A 66 -1.68 11.16 0.04
N SER A 67 -1.94 10.64 1.23
CA SER A 67 -2.80 11.25 2.24
C SER A 67 -1.97 11.66 3.45
N ARG A 68 -2.22 12.87 3.96
CA ARG A 68 -1.56 13.41 5.16
C ARG A 68 -2.43 13.41 6.41
N ASP A 69 -3.66 12.93 6.31
CA ASP A 69 -4.70 13.15 7.33
C ASP A 69 -5.45 11.87 7.72
N GLY A 70 -4.82 10.72 7.56
CA GLY A 70 -5.43 9.43 7.89
C GLY A 70 -6.42 8.94 6.83
N GLY A 71 -6.28 9.38 5.58
CA GLY A 71 -7.09 8.92 4.45
C GLY A 71 -8.36 9.74 4.21
N LYS A 72 -8.51 10.90 4.85
CA LYS A 72 -9.66 11.80 4.66
C LYS A 72 -9.54 12.56 3.33
N THR A 73 -8.33 12.97 2.97
CA THR A 73 -8.01 13.59 1.69
C THR A 73 -6.82 12.91 1.02
N TRP A 74 -6.83 12.91 -0.31
CA TRP A 74 -5.82 12.26 -1.15
C TRP A 74 -5.36 13.21 -2.26
N ASN A 75 -4.05 13.28 -2.48
CA ASN A 75 -3.46 14.04 -3.56
C ASN A 75 -2.63 13.12 -4.45
N ALA A 76 -2.70 13.31 -5.76
CA ALA A 76 -1.80 12.61 -6.68
C ALA A 76 -0.37 13.13 -6.47
N THR A 77 0.59 12.22 -6.41
CA THR A 77 2.01 12.52 -6.25
C THR A 77 2.70 12.51 -7.60
N ALA A 78 3.48 13.56 -7.89
CA ALA A 78 4.30 13.58 -9.08
C ALA A 78 5.43 12.55 -8.96
N ILE A 79 5.51 11.67 -9.95
CA ILE A 79 6.57 10.67 -10.09
C ILE A 79 7.34 10.91 -11.39
N PRO A 80 8.61 10.46 -11.50
CA PRO A 80 9.37 10.53 -12.75
C PRO A 80 8.57 10.00 -13.94
N LYS A 81 8.78 10.63 -15.11
CA LYS A 81 8.06 10.23 -16.34
C LYS A 81 8.35 8.77 -16.68
N SER A 82 7.29 7.99 -16.80
CA SER A 82 7.27 6.67 -17.42
C SER A 82 6.96 6.80 -18.92
N LYS A 83 7.39 5.83 -19.72
CA LYS A 83 7.05 5.76 -21.16
C LYS A 83 5.55 5.51 -21.38
N GLU A 84 4.92 4.82 -20.43
CA GLU A 84 3.49 4.51 -20.41
C GLU A 84 2.81 5.14 -19.18
N ARG A 85 1.50 4.96 -18.99
CA ARG A 85 0.83 5.35 -17.74
C ARG A 85 1.30 4.41 -16.63
N ALA A 86 2.23 4.86 -15.78
CA ALA A 86 2.75 4.06 -14.67
C ALA A 86 1.60 3.52 -13.79
N ASN A 87 1.66 2.22 -13.51
CA ASN A 87 0.78 1.56 -12.56
C ASN A 87 1.58 1.14 -11.33
N VAL A 88 1.42 1.85 -10.22
CA VAL A 88 2.21 1.58 -9.00
C VAL A 88 1.65 0.35 -8.28
N THR A 89 2.43 -0.73 -8.27
CA THR A 89 2.01 -2.04 -7.76
C THR A 89 2.55 -2.37 -6.37
N SER A 90 3.63 -1.72 -5.92
CA SER A 90 4.19 -1.91 -4.58
C SER A 90 4.81 -0.63 -4.05
N ILE A 91 4.71 -0.45 -2.73
CA ILE A 91 5.28 0.67 -1.99
C ILE A 91 5.90 0.09 -0.72
N ALA A 92 7.18 0.36 -0.49
CA ALA A 92 7.89 -0.03 0.73
C ALA A 92 8.40 1.21 1.46
N ILE A 93 8.10 1.32 2.76
CA ILE A 93 8.55 2.41 3.63
C ILE A 93 9.57 1.83 4.60
N ASP A 94 10.73 2.48 4.72
CA ASP A 94 11.72 2.07 5.70
C ASP A 94 11.18 2.35 7.11
N THR A 95 11.10 1.31 7.93
CA THR A 95 10.58 1.40 9.30
C THR A 95 11.56 2.08 10.25
N GLN A 96 12.86 2.08 9.93
CA GLN A 96 13.90 2.75 10.71
C GLN A 96 13.99 4.25 10.34
N ASN A 97 13.69 4.60 9.09
CA ASN A 97 13.63 5.97 8.61
C ASN A 97 12.53 6.18 7.56
N PRO A 98 11.29 6.51 7.95
CA PRO A 98 10.17 6.69 7.01
C PRO A 98 10.29 7.87 6.04
N GLN A 99 11.35 8.67 6.11
CA GLN A 99 11.68 9.59 5.02
C GLN A 99 12.13 8.83 3.77
N ILE A 100 12.71 7.64 3.95
CA ILE A 100 13.14 6.73 2.89
C ILE A 100 11.99 5.80 2.55
N MET A 101 11.60 5.82 1.28
CA MET A 101 10.56 4.94 0.76
C MET A 101 10.76 4.70 -0.73
N TYR A 102 10.19 3.60 -1.20
CA TYR A 102 10.34 3.11 -2.56
C TYR A 102 8.99 2.77 -3.14
N ALA A 103 8.84 2.98 -4.45
CA ALA A 103 7.67 2.54 -5.19
C ALA A 103 8.11 1.88 -6.51
N THR A 104 7.33 0.90 -6.94
CA THR A 104 7.56 0.09 -8.14
C THR A 104 6.27 -0.10 -8.91
N GLY A 105 6.35 -0.48 -10.19
CA GLY A 105 5.16 -0.61 -11.00
C GLY A 105 5.35 -1.08 -12.44
N HIS A 106 4.23 -1.38 -13.11
CA HIS A 106 4.25 -1.65 -14.55
C HIS A 106 4.50 -0.34 -15.31
N GLY A 107 5.42 -0.37 -16.27
CA GLY A 107 5.92 0.82 -16.95
C GLY A 107 6.72 1.77 -16.05
N LEU A 108 7.05 1.36 -14.83
CA LEU A 108 7.78 2.14 -13.83
C LEU A 108 8.95 1.30 -13.28
N SER A 109 10.18 1.78 -13.46
CA SER A 109 11.32 1.23 -12.72
C SER A 109 11.23 1.62 -11.24
N VAL A 110 12.11 1.12 -10.38
CA VAL A 110 12.09 1.51 -8.96
C VAL A 110 12.37 3.02 -8.81
N ILE A 111 11.52 3.69 -8.05
CA ILE A 111 11.68 5.07 -7.63
C ILE A 111 11.88 5.14 -6.12
N LYS A 112 12.73 6.06 -5.68
CA LYS A 112 13.08 6.30 -4.27
C LYS A 112 12.74 7.73 -3.88
N SER A 113 12.19 7.90 -2.69
CA SER A 113 12.08 9.17 -1.99
C SER A 113 12.98 9.16 -0.77
N VAL A 114 13.50 10.33 -0.40
CA VAL A 114 14.29 10.57 0.82
C VAL A 114 13.69 11.70 1.67
N ASP A 115 12.46 12.11 1.35
CA ASP A 115 11.75 13.24 1.97
C ASP A 115 10.30 12.92 2.34
N GLY A 116 10.02 11.63 2.57
CA GLY A 116 8.69 11.13 2.97
C GLY A 116 7.67 11.18 1.84
N GLY A 117 8.12 10.92 0.61
CA GLY A 117 7.26 10.82 -0.57
C GLY A 117 6.87 12.15 -1.21
N LYS A 118 7.55 13.26 -0.85
CA LYS A 118 7.32 14.58 -1.49
C LYS A 118 7.96 14.63 -2.87
N THR A 119 9.16 14.09 -3.01
CA THR A 119 9.88 13.97 -4.29
C THR A 119 10.40 12.55 -4.49
N TRP A 120 10.50 12.13 -5.76
CA TRP A 120 10.85 10.78 -6.16
C TRP A 120 11.89 10.81 -7.27
N GLN A 121 12.87 9.91 -7.20
CA GLN A 121 13.95 9.77 -8.19
C GLN A 121 14.06 8.32 -8.65
N VAL A 122 14.35 8.11 -9.94
CA VAL A 122 14.57 6.77 -10.51
C VAL A 122 15.88 6.20 -9.99
N LYS A 123 15.86 4.92 -9.63
CA LYS A 123 17.00 4.18 -9.06
C LYS A 123 17.21 2.85 -9.76
N ALA A 124 17.46 2.90 -11.07
CA ALA A 124 17.43 1.75 -11.96
C ALA A 124 18.81 1.20 -12.34
N GLU A 125 19.89 1.65 -11.70
CA GLU A 125 21.24 1.20 -12.05
C GLU A 125 21.39 -0.31 -11.82
N GLY A 126 21.84 -1.03 -12.84
CA GLY A 126 21.98 -2.49 -12.80
C GLY A 126 20.69 -3.28 -13.11
N LEU A 127 19.56 -2.60 -13.37
CA LEU A 127 18.34 -3.25 -13.85
C LEU A 127 18.31 -3.35 -15.38
N SER A 128 17.83 -4.48 -15.89
CA SER A 128 17.65 -4.74 -17.33
C SER A 128 16.27 -4.32 -17.87
N GLY A 129 15.32 -3.98 -17.00
CA GLY A 129 13.94 -3.67 -17.35
C GLY A 129 13.41 -2.38 -16.72
N ASP A 130 12.34 -1.84 -17.33
CA ASP A 130 11.64 -0.63 -16.87
C ASP A 130 10.25 -0.92 -16.28
N SER A 131 9.93 -2.20 -16.05
CA SER A 131 8.71 -2.66 -15.37
C SER A 131 9.05 -3.54 -14.18
N THR A 132 8.60 -3.13 -13.00
CA THR A 132 8.88 -3.80 -11.72
C THR A 132 7.57 -4.17 -11.05
N GLU A 133 7.54 -5.24 -10.23
CA GLU A 133 6.29 -5.72 -9.64
C GLU A 133 6.23 -5.48 -8.14
N ALA A 134 7.27 -5.89 -7.39
CA ALA A 134 7.28 -5.85 -5.94
C ALA A 134 8.65 -5.42 -5.41
N ILE A 135 8.64 -4.74 -4.27
CA ILE A 135 9.84 -4.35 -3.54
C ILE A 135 9.68 -4.57 -2.05
N ALA A 136 10.76 -5.03 -1.41
CA ALA A 136 10.85 -5.18 0.04
C ALA A 136 12.17 -4.62 0.56
N ILE A 137 12.12 -4.02 1.74
CA ILE A 137 13.29 -3.56 2.50
C ILE A 137 13.57 -4.62 3.58
N ASP A 138 14.83 -5.02 3.74
CA ASP A 138 15.23 -5.87 4.85
C ASP A 138 15.06 -5.09 6.17
N VAL A 139 14.20 -5.60 7.05
CA VAL A 139 13.88 -4.95 8.34
C VAL A 139 15.07 -4.87 9.29
N TYR A 140 16.12 -5.66 9.06
CA TYR A 140 17.34 -5.65 9.88
C TYR A 140 18.46 -4.77 9.26
N ASP A 141 18.34 -4.38 7.99
CA ASP A 141 19.35 -3.61 7.27
C ASP A 141 18.72 -2.81 6.13
N SER A 142 18.44 -1.53 6.35
CA SER A 142 17.80 -0.66 5.35
C SER A 142 18.60 -0.47 4.05
N ASN A 143 19.87 -0.90 4.02
CA ASN A 143 20.64 -0.90 2.77
C ASN A 143 20.32 -2.12 1.88
N LYS A 144 19.73 -3.18 2.44
CA LYS A 144 19.37 -4.39 1.71
C LYS A 144 17.93 -4.33 1.24
N LEU A 145 17.76 -4.43 -0.07
CA LEU A 145 16.44 -4.46 -0.70
C LEU A 145 16.34 -5.61 -1.67
N TYR A 146 15.12 -6.07 -1.88
CA TYR A 146 14.78 -7.10 -2.86
C TYR A 146 13.71 -6.56 -3.80
N LEU A 147 13.88 -6.80 -5.09
CA LEU A 147 13.06 -6.24 -6.15
C LEU A 147 12.75 -7.32 -7.18
N SER A 148 11.49 -7.52 -7.53
CA SER A 148 11.11 -8.35 -8.69
C SER A 148 10.92 -7.48 -9.93
N VAL A 149 11.54 -7.90 -11.02
CA VAL A 149 11.42 -7.27 -12.34
C VAL A 149 10.53 -8.15 -13.22
N LEU A 150 9.47 -7.56 -13.78
CA LEU A 150 8.46 -8.27 -14.56
C LEU A 150 9.11 -8.97 -15.77
N GLY A 151 8.90 -10.28 -15.88
CA GLY A 151 9.42 -11.09 -16.98
C GLY A 151 10.92 -11.37 -16.95
N ASP A 152 11.63 -10.95 -15.89
CA ASP A 152 13.08 -11.12 -15.76
C ASP A 152 13.45 -11.99 -14.55
N GLY A 153 13.51 -11.41 -13.35
CA GLY A 153 13.98 -12.11 -12.17
C GLY A 153 14.01 -11.27 -10.90
N LEU A 154 14.68 -11.83 -9.88
CA LEU A 154 14.85 -11.21 -8.57
C LEU A 154 16.19 -10.49 -8.50
N TYR A 155 16.14 -9.25 -8.00
CA TYR A 155 17.29 -8.38 -7.81
C TYR A 155 17.45 -8.07 -6.33
N ARG A 156 18.70 -7.80 -5.95
CA ARG A 156 19.08 -7.33 -4.63
C ARG A 156 19.91 -6.06 -4.76
N SER A 157 19.63 -5.09 -3.89
CA SER A 157 20.53 -3.98 -3.59
C SER A 157 21.16 -4.17 -2.22
N VAL A 158 22.39 -3.67 -2.04
CA VAL A 158 23.10 -3.61 -0.75
C VAL A 158 23.52 -2.18 -0.39
N ASP A 159 22.99 -1.20 -1.11
CA ASP A 159 23.31 0.23 -1.03
C ASP A 159 22.05 1.10 -1.03
N ALA A 160 20.97 0.61 -0.40
CA ALA A 160 19.70 1.33 -0.28
C ALA A 160 19.06 1.68 -1.63
N GLY A 161 19.19 0.76 -2.59
CA GLY A 161 18.60 0.86 -3.93
C GLY A 161 19.39 1.76 -4.88
N GLU A 162 20.61 2.18 -4.56
CA GLU A 162 21.42 2.96 -5.51
C GLU A 162 21.85 2.11 -6.71
N SER A 163 22.19 0.84 -6.49
CA SER A 163 22.48 -0.14 -7.54
C SER A 163 21.86 -1.51 -7.25
N TRP A 164 21.65 -2.29 -8.32
CA TRP A 164 20.98 -3.59 -8.26
C TRP A 164 21.80 -4.69 -8.92
N GLN A 165 21.81 -5.85 -8.27
CA GLN A 165 22.40 -7.08 -8.79
C GLN A 165 21.32 -8.16 -8.89
N ARG A 166 21.23 -8.81 -10.05
CA ARG A 166 20.36 -9.97 -10.24
C ARG A 166 20.86 -11.14 -9.40
N ILE A 167 19.97 -11.74 -8.61
CA ILE A 167 20.32 -12.85 -7.69
C ILE A 167 19.62 -14.16 -8.02
N SER A 168 18.54 -14.14 -8.80
CA SER A 168 17.93 -15.36 -9.33
C SER A 168 17.10 -15.08 -10.57
N ASP A 169 16.88 -16.11 -11.38
CA ASP A 169 15.72 -16.15 -12.27
C ASP A 169 14.44 -16.10 -11.42
N HIS A 170 13.34 -15.63 -12.01
CA HIS A 170 12.01 -15.68 -11.39
C HIS A 170 11.72 -17.10 -10.84
N PRO A 171 10.85 -17.25 -9.81
CA PRO A 171 10.49 -18.57 -9.30
C PRO A 171 10.07 -19.46 -10.47
N LYS A 172 10.88 -20.49 -10.77
CA LYS A 172 10.49 -21.47 -11.78
C LYS A 172 9.25 -22.14 -11.24
N ASN A 173 8.18 -22.19 -12.02
CA ASN A 173 7.02 -23.02 -11.71
C ASN A 173 7.55 -24.42 -11.40
N GLN A 174 7.63 -24.77 -10.12
CA GLN A 174 7.66 -26.17 -9.75
C GLN A 174 6.27 -26.65 -10.09
N GLU A 175 6.17 -27.58 -11.04
CA GLU A 175 4.91 -28.25 -11.34
C GLU A 175 4.29 -28.63 -10.00
N ILE A 176 3.15 -28.01 -9.68
CA ILE A 176 2.33 -28.48 -8.58
C ILE A 176 1.84 -29.84 -9.08
N LEU A 177 2.56 -30.89 -8.69
CA LEU A 177 2.10 -32.26 -8.83
C LEU A 177 0.85 -32.35 -7.96
N LEU A 178 -0.31 -32.15 -8.61
CA LEU A 178 -1.63 -32.36 -8.03
C LEU A 178 -1.85 -33.85 -7.74
#